data_AF-A0A1C5RFX7-F1
#
_entry.id   AF-A0A1C5RFX7-F1
#
_cell.length_a   1.000
_cell.length_b   1.000
_cell.length_c   1.000
_cell.angle_alpha   90.00
_cell.angle_beta   90.00
_cell.angle_gamma   90.00
#
_symmetry.space_group_name_H-M   'P 1'
#
loop_
_entity.id
_entity.type
_entity.pdbx_description
1 polymer ?
#
loop_
_entity_poly.entity_id
_entity_poly.type
_entity_poly.pdbx_seq_one_letter_code
_entity_poly.pdbx_strand_id
1 'polypeptide(L)'
;MKWEEFRDLLVGIAPDTALGRIVSVRAEDRKEYLENFTPEQHRIRNEWKSKHAEFIKNHTTKEQMDAQLDAMKMAFMRMAGLGGD
;
A
#
# COMPACT_ATOMS: atom_id res chain seq x y z
N MET A 1 11.49 -18.53 -18.63
CA MET A 1 11.89 -18.90 -17.25
C MET A 1 11.69 -20.40 -17.09
N LYS A 2 12.63 -21.11 -16.47
CA LYS A 2 12.48 -22.55 -16.20
C LYS A 2 11.63 -22.75 -14.94
N TRP A 3 10.90 -23.87 -14.86
CA TRP A 3 10.05 -24.20 -13.72
C TRP A 3 10.81 -24.18 -12.38
N GLU A 4 12.04 -24.71 -12.38
CA GLU A 4 12.91 -24.74 -11.20
C GLU A 4 13.26 -23.33 -10.70
N GLU A 5 13.59 -22.40 -11.61
CA GLU A 5 13.88 -21.00 -11.26
C GLU A 5 12.65 -20.30 -10.67
N PHE A 6 11.46 -20.56 -11.22
CA PHE A 6 10.22 -20.02 -10.67
C PHE A 6 9.94 -20.56 -9.27
N ARG A 7 10.11 -21.88 -9.06
CA ARG A 7 9.92 -22.51 -7.75
C ARG A 7 10.87 -21.92 -6.70
N ASP A 8 12.13 -21.71 -7.05
CA ASP A 8 13.11 -21.17 -6.11
C ASP A 8 12.78 -19.72 -5.71
N LEU A 9 12.28 -18.90 -6.64
CA LEU A 9 11.76 -17.55 -6.33
C LEU A 9 10.52 -17.61 -5.42
N LEU A 10 9.63 -18.58 -5.65
CA LEU A 10 8.40 -18.75 -4.88
C LEU A 10 8.70 -19.14 -3.43
N VAL A 11 9.68 -20.03 -3.19
CA VAL A 11 10.11 -20.42 -1.85
C VAL A 11 10.64 -19.21 -1.06
N GLY A 12 11.32 -18.28 -1.73
CA GLY A 12 11.85 -17.07 -1.08
C GLY A 12 10.78 -16.16 -0.47
N ILE A 13 9.55 -16.17 -0.99
CA ILE A 13 8.43 -15.35 -0.51
C ILE A 13 7.43 -16.12 0.36
N ALA A 14 7.74 -17.37 0.72
CA ALA A 14 6.87 -18.18 1.56
C ALA A 14 6.64 -17.50 2.94
N PRO A 15 5.47 -17.69 3.57
CA PRO A 15 5.05 -16.94 4.76
C PRO A 15 5.94 -17.18 6.00
N ASP A 16 6.69 -18.28 6.01
CA ASP A 16 7.63 -18.64 7.07
C ASP A 16 9.01 -17.97 6.89
N THR A 17 9.31 -17.38 5.74
CA THR A 17 10.57 -16.67 5.49
C THR A 17 10.56 -15.25 6.06
N ALA A 18 11.77 -14.69 6.29
CA ALA A 18 11.91 -13.31 6.73
C ALA A 18 11.31 -12.31 5.72
N LEU A 19 11.48 -12.56 4.42
CA LEU A 19 10.92 -11.71 3.37
C LEU A 19 9.39 -11.82 3.33
N GLY A 20 8.84 -13.04 3.38
CA GLY A 20 7.40 -13.28 3.40
C GLY A 20 6.74 -12.54 4.56
N ARG A 21 7.29 -12.63 5.77
CA ARG A 21 6.77 -11.92 6.95
C ARG A 21 6.79 -10.40 6.79
N ILE A 22 7.87 -9.82 6.24
CA ILE A 22 7.94 -8.38 5.99
C ILE A 22 6.89 -7.96 4.97
N VAL A 23 6.73 -8.73 3.88
CA VAL A 23 5.72 -8.46 2.85
C VAL A 23 4.31 -8.54 3.43
N SER A 24 4.01 -9.57 4.24
CA SER A 24 2.72 -9.70 4.92
C SER A 24 2.40 -8.49 5.80
N VAL A 25 3.37 -7.99 6.58
CA VAL A 25 3.19 -6.79 7.42
C VAL A 25 2.92 -5.54 6.58
N ARG A 26 3.61 -5.39 5.44
CA ARG A 26 3.47 -4.22 4.56
C ARG A 26 2.18 -4.22 3.75
N ALA A 27 1.70 -5.40 3.36
CA ALA A 27 0.53 -5.58 2.50
C ALA A 27 -0.79 -5.72 3.29
N GLU A 28 -0.75 -5.77 4.62
CA GLU A 28 -1.97 -5.90 5.44
C GLU A 28 -2.77 -4.59 5.49
N ASP A 29 -4.06 -4.72 5.24
CA ASP A 29 -5.05 -3.64 5.24
C ASP A 29 -6.31 -3.96 6.04
N ARG A 30 -6.49 -5.23 6.47
CA ARG A 30 -7.63 -5.64 7.29
C ARG A 30 -7.51 -5.09 8.70
N LYS A 31 -8.53 -4.37 9.14
CA LYS A 31 -8.55 -3.64 10.42
C LYS A 31 -8.33 -4.56 11.61
N GLU A 32 -8.98 -5.71 11.62
CA GLU A 32 -8.90 -6.70 12.71
C GLU A 32 -7.49 -7.26 12.90
N TYR A 33 -6.67 -7.28 11.85
CA TYR A 33 -5.26 -7.68 11.94
C TYR A 33 -4.39 -6.51 12.37
N LEU A 34 -4.62 -5.32 11.81
CA LEU A 34 -3.86 -4.11 12.12
C LEU A 34 -3.98 -3.68 13.59
N GLU A 35 -5.15 -3.90 14.22
CA GLU A 35 -5.37 -3.60 15.64
C GLU A 35 -4.53 -4.49 16.58
N ASN A 36 -4.11 -5.66 16.11
CA ASN A 36 -3.34 -6.63 16.87
C ASN A 36 -1.84 -6.62 16.50
N PHE A 37 -1.39 -5.66 15.69
CA PHE A 37 0.02 -5.54 15.34
C PHE A 37 0.87 -5.20 16.56
N THR A 38 2.05 -5.82 16.63
CA THR A 38 3.07 -5.43 17.59
C THR A 38 3.62 -4.04 17.26
N PRO A 39 4.24 -3.33 18.22
CA PRO A 39 4.92 -2.06 17.95
C PRO A 39 5.93 -2.14 16.80
N GLU A 40 6.66 -3.25 16.70
CA GLU A 40 7.63 -3.46 15.61
C GLU A 40 6.95 -3.66 14.25
N GLN A 41 5.82 -4.36 14.19
CA GLN A 41 5.06 -4.50 12.94
C GLN A 41 4.50 -3.14 12.48
N HIS A 42 4.01 -2.33 13.41
CA HIS A 42 3.62 -0.95 13.11
C HIS A 42 4.80 -0.12 12.60
N ARG A 43 5.98 -0.22 13.22
CA ARG A 43 7.19 0.47 12.76
C ARG A 43 7.56 0.09 11.33
N ILE A 44 7.63 -1.21 11.03
CA ILE A 44 7.94 -1.73 9.68
C ILE A 44 6.95 -1.21 8.65
N ARG A 45 5.64 -1.27 8.95
CA ARG A 45 4.59 -0.80 8.03
C ARG A 45 4.66 0.72 7.83
N ASN A 46 4.83 1.49 8.90
CA ASN A 46 4.87 2.95 8.83
C ASN A 46 6.09 3.45 8.07
N GLU A 47 7.27 2.88 8.30
CA GLU A 47 8.48 3.20 7.52
C GLU A 47 8.29 2.91 6.02
N TRP A 48 7.64 1.79 5.70
CA TRP A 48 7.30 1.47 4.31
C TRP A 48 6.33 2.48 3.71
N LYS A 49 5.24 2.83 4.41
CA LYS A 49 4.25 3.81 3.92
C LYS A 49 4.88 5.18 3.67
N SER A 50 5.79 5.63 4.54
CA SER A 50 6.53 6.88 4.34
C SER A 50 7.41 6.84 3.09
N LYS A 51 8.15 5.74 2.88
CA LYS A 51 8.96 5.54 1.66
C LYS A 51 8.09 5.48 0.40
N HIS A 52 6.95 4.79 0.48
CA HIS A 52 6.02 4.67 -0.63
C HIS A 52 5.40 6.03 -0.99
N ALA A 53 5.03 6.84 0.01
CA ALA A 53 4.54 8.20 -0.22
C ALA A 53 5.58 9.08 -0.94
N GLU A 54 6.84 9.02 -0.53
CA GLU A 54 7.92 9.74 -1.21
C GLU A 54 8.16 9.23 -2.64
N PHE A 55 8.05 7.91 -2.86
CA PHE A 55 8.10 7.33 -4.20
C PHE A 55 6.98 7.88 -5.09
N ILE A 56 5.73 7.86 -4.62
CA ILE A 56 4.58 8.39 -5.36
C ILE A 56 4.79 9.87 -5.69
N LYS A 57 5.18 10.69 -4.70
CA LYS A 57 5.48 12.12 -4.91
C LYS A 57 6.49 12.36 -6.03
N ASN A 58 7.55 11.54 -6.10
CA ASN A 58 8.61 11.70 -7.11
C ASN A 58 8.28 11.08 -8.47
N HIS A 59 7.23 10.26 -8.58
CA HIS A 59 6.84 9.55 -9.80
C HIS A 59 5.43 9.92 -10.29
N THR A 60 4.79 10.92 -9.69
CA THR A 60 3.49 11.43 -10.11
C THR A 60 3.68 12.74 -10.85
N THR A 61 3.14 12.85 -12.07
CA THR A 61 3.18 14.11 -12.82
C THR A 61 2.22 15.13 -12.21
N LYS A 62 2.39 16.40 -12.59
CA LYS A 62 1.46 17.45 -12.16
C LYS A 62 0.03 17.17 -12.64
N GLU A 63 -0.16 16.73 -13.89
CA GLU A 63 -1.51 16.42 -14.39
C GLU A 63 -2.16 15.28 -13.63
N GLN A 64 -1.40 14.23 -13.28
CA GLN A 64 -1.90 13.11 -12.48
C GLN A 64 -2.28 13.55 -11.06
N MET A 65 -1.50 14.44 -10.46
CA MET A 65 -1.80 15.01 -9.14
C MET A 65 -3.08 15.85 -9.19
N ASP A 66 -3.20 16.74 -10.18
CA ASP A 66 -4.37 17.61 -10.35
C ASP A 66 -5.65 16.77 -10.55
N ALA A 67 -5.58 15.71 -11.37
CA ALA A 67 -6.70 14.78 -11.56
C ALA A 67 -7.12 14.07 -10.27
N GLN A 68 -6.18 13.68 -9.41
CA GLN A 68 -6.51 13.08 -8.10
C GLN A 68 -7.15 14.09 -7.15
N LEU A 69 -6.66 15.34 -7.12
CA LEU A 69 -7.24 16.39 -6.29
C LEU A 69 -8.67 16.73 -6.73
N ASP A 70 -8.93 16.78 -8.04
CA ASP A 70 -10.28 16.99 -8.57
C ASP A 70 -11.22 15.83 -8.22
N ALA A 71 -10.77 14.58 -8.34
CA ALA A 71 -11.55 13.42 -7.92
C ALA A 71 -11.90 13.48 -6.42
N MET A 72 -10.94 13.88 -5.59
CA MET A 72 -11.14 14.03 -4.15
C MET A 72 -12.09 15.19 -3.81
N LYS A 73 -11.97 16.32 -4.50
CA LYS A 73 -12.90 17.46 -4.40
C LYS A 73 -14.34 17.03 -4.76
N MET A 74 -14.52 16.31 -5.87
CA MET A 74 -15.83 15.80 -6.28
C MET A 74 -16.41 14.82 -5.26
N ALA A 75 -15.58 13.93 -4.70
CA ALA A 75 -16.02 13.02 -3.64
C ALA A 75 -16.50 13.78 -2.39
N PHE A 76 -15.78 14.84 -1.96
CA PHE A 76 -16.21 15.67 -0.84
C PHE A 76 -17.48 16.46 -1.13
N MET A 77 -17.62 17.03 -2.34
CA MET A 77 -18.85 17.72 -2.74
C MET A 77 -20.05 16.78 -2.70
N ARG A 78 -19.89 15.54 -3.17
CA ARG A 78 -20.95 14.52 -3.12
C ARG A 78 -21.30 14.12 -1.68
N MET A 79 -20.30 13.92 -0.82
CA MET A 79 -20.50 13.63 0.62
C MET A 79 -21.23 14.76 1.35
N ALA A 80 -21.00 16.01 0.94
CA ALA A 80 -21.67 17.18 1.49
C ALA A 80 -23.07 17.44 0.89
N GLY A 81 -23.54 16.60 -0.04
CA GLY A 81 -24.84 16.77 -0.70
C GLY A 81 -24.87 17.86 -1.78
N LEU A 82 -23.70 18.34 -2.23
CA LEU A 82 -23.54 19.42 -3.20
C LEU A 82 -23.31 18.93 -4.65
N GLY A 83 -23.51 17.63 -4.91
CA GLY A 83 -23.15 16.99 -6.19
C GLY A 83 -24.31 16.28 -6.88
N GLY A 84 -25.36 17.01 -7.27
CA GLY A 84 -26.33 16.56 -8.28
C GLY A 84 -26.14 17.35 -9.59
N ASP A 85 -26.30 16.80 -10.79
CA ASP A 85 -26.65 15.43 -11.23
C ASP A 85 -25.42 14.57 -11.60
#